data_AF-A0A6G1RXG0-F1
#
_entry.id   AF-A0A6G1RXG0-F1
#
_cell.length_a   1.000
_cell.length_b   1.000
_cell.length_c   1.000
_cell.angle_alpha   90.00
_cell.angle_beta   90.00
_cell.angle_gamma   90.00
#
_symmetry.space_group_name_H-M   'P 1'
#
loop_
_entity.id
_entity.type
_entity.pdbx_description
1 polymer ?
#
loop_
_entity_poly.entity_id
_entity_poly.type
_entity_poly.pdbx_seq_one_letter_code
_entity_poly.pdbx_strand_id
1 'polypeptide(L)'
;KASGGPYGAVGVDLAFEKLLCHIFGEDFIATFKAKRPAAWVDLTIAFEARKRAAAPSRASPLNISLPFSFIDFYRKHRGQNVETALKKSNVNFVKWSSQGMLRMSSEAMSELFQPTISHIIKHIDDLLKKPEVQGIKFLFLVGGFAESAMLQHAVQAAFGLTCRVIIPQDVGLTILKGAVLFGLDPTIVRVRRSPLTYGVGVLNKFVEGKHPREKLLVKEGKNWCTDIFEKFVSVYQSVA
;
A
#
# COMPACT_ATOMS: atom_id res chain seq x y z
N LYS A 1 -5.87 14.43 2.61
CA LYS A 1 -5.02 14.07 1.44
C LYS A 1 -4.56 12.63 1.63
N ALA A 2 -4.40 11.84 0.56
CA ALA A 2 -3.75 10.54 0.67
C ALA A 2 -2.29 10.73 1.10
N SER A 3 -1.86 10.00 2.12
CA SER A 3 -0.51 10.09 2.70
C SER A 3 0.24 8.76 2.70
N GLY A 4 -0.39 7.69 2.20
CA GLY A 4 0.20 6.36 2.18
C GLY A 4 1.44 6.32 1.28
N GLY A 5 2.52 5.71 1.78
CA GLY A 5 3.69 5.35 0.97
C GLY A 5 3.46 4.05 0.19
N PRO A 6 4.51 3.48 -0.43
CA PRO A 6 4.43 2.25 -1.23
C PRO A 6 4.29 0.99 -0.36
N TYR A 7 3.36 0.99 0.59
CA TYR A 7 3.18 -0.03 1.62
C TYR A 7 1.99 -0.96 1.29
N GLY A 8 2.05 -1.61 0.13
CA GLY A 8 1.00 -2.51 -0.35
C GLY A 8 1.41 -3.99 -0.35
N ALA A 9 0.53 -4.86 -0.83
CA ALA A 9 0.78 -6.30 -0.96
C ALA A 9 2.09 -6.64 -1.71
N VAL A 10 2.51 -5.76 -2.62
CA VAL A 10 3.79 -5.87 -3.36
C VAL A 10 4.99 -5.93 -2.42
N GLY A 11 4.93 -5.29 -1.24
CA GLY A 11 6.00 -5.36 -0.25
C GLY A 11 6.24 -6.80 0.26
N VAL A 12 5.19 -7.62 0.32
CA VAL A 12 5.30 -9.04 0.70
C VAL A 12 5.91 -9.86 -0.44
N ASP A 13 5.61 -9.53 -1.70
CA ASP A 13 6.22 -10.16 -2.87
C ASP A 13 7.73 -9.86 -2.94
N LEU A 14 8.11 -8.62 -2.65
CA LEU A 14 9.52 -8.22 -2.55
C LEU A 14 10.24 -8.92 -1.40
N ALA A 15 9.57 -9.14 -0.26
CA ALA A 15 10.14 -9.91 0.85
C ALA A 15 10.38 -11.37 0.45
N PHE A 16 9.44 -11.98 -0.29
CA PHE A 16 9.61 -13.33 -0.83
C PHE A 16 10.75 -13.42 -1.84
N GLU A 17 10.87 -12.44 -2.75
CA GLU A 17 11.99 -12.38 -3.68
C GLU A 17 13.33 -12.26 -2.95
N LYS A 18 13.42 -11.41 -1.92
CA LYS A 18 14.62 -11.31 -1.08
C LYS A 18 14.97 -12.63 -0.39
N LEU A 19 13.97 -13.36 0.09
CA LEU A 19 14.17 -14.70 0.64
C LEU A 19 14.72 -15.67 -0.41
N LEU A 20 14.19 -15.66 -1.63
CA LEU A 20 14.74 -16.47 -2.74
C LEU A 20 16.16 -16.07 -3.09
N CYS A 21 16.47 -14.77 -3.13
CA CYS A 21 17.83 -14.27 -3.34
C CYS A 21 18.78 -14.74 -2.24
N HIS A 22 18.34 -14.75 -0.98
CA HIS A 22 19.14 -15.23 0.14
C HIS A 22 19.43 -16.74 0.04
N ILE A 23 18.45 -17.55 -0.39
CA ILE A 23 18.59 -19.01 -0.52
C ILE A 23 19.39 -19.42 -1.76
N PHE A 24 19.10 -18.81 -2.91
CA PHE A 24 19.59 -19.25 -4.21
C PHE A 24 20.70 -18.36 -4.81
N GLY A 25 20.91 -17.17 -4.24
CA GLY A 25 21.84 -16.14 -4.70
C GLY A 25 21.16 -15.10 -5.59
N GLU A 26 21.50 -13.82 -5.38
CA GLU A 26 20.97 -12.69 -6.15
C GLU A 26 21.28 -12.79 -7.65
N ASP A 27 22.52 -13.15 -7.99
CA ASP A 27 22.97 -13.34 -9.37
C ASP A 27 22.18 -14.43 -10.09
N PHE A 28 21.85 -15.51 -9.39
CA PHE A 28 21.01 -16.57 -9.93
C PHE A 28 19.59 -16.09 -10.18
N ILE A 29 18.95 -15.44 -9.21
CA ILE A 29 17.56 -14.96 -9.34
C ILE A 29 17.45 -13.93 -10.47
N ALA A 30 18.39 -12.98 -10.55
CA ALA A 30 18.45 -12.00 -11.64
C ALA A 30 18.60 -12.69 -13.01
N THR A 31 19.52 -13.65 -13.12
CA THR A 31 19.74 -14.40 -14.37
C THR A 31 18.50 -15.23 -14.75
N PHE A 32 17.85 -15.86 -13.77
CA PHE A 32 16.65 -16.67 -13.99
C PHE A 32 15.49 -15.80 -14.49
N LYS A 33 15.25 -14.64 -13.87
CA LYS A 33 14.24 -13.67 -14.33
C LYS A 33 14.47 -13.25 -15.78
N ALA A 34 15.71 -12.96 -16.15
CA ALA A 34 16.06 -12.52 -17.50
C ALA A 34 15.92 -13.64 -18.55
N LYS A 35 16.37 -14.85 -18.23
CA LYS A 35 16.40 -15.97 -19.20
C LYS A 35 15.12 -16.80 -19.23
N ARG A 36 14.34 -16.83 -18.15
CA ARG A 36 13.14 -17.67 -17.97
C ARG A 36 11.97 -16.86 -17.35
N PRO A 37 11.56 -15.73 -17.97
CA PRO A 37 10.54 -14.85 -17.39
C PRO A 37 9.18 -15.54 -17.18
N ALA A 38 8.76 -16.43 -18.09
CA ALA A 38 7.51 -17.17 -17.94
C ALA A 38 7.50 -18.05 -16.67
N ALA A 39 8.59 -18.78 -16.41
CA ALA A 39 8.70 -19.59 -15.20
C ALA A 39 8.81 -18.73 -13.93
N TRP A 40 9.36 -17.51 -14.01
CA TRP A 40 9.29 -16.56 -12.90
C TRP A 40 7.85 -16.12 -12.59
N VAL A 41 7.04 -15.88 -13.64
CA VAL A 41 5.62 -15.56 -13.48
C VAL A 41 4.87 -16.73 -12.83
N ASP A 42 5.10 -17.97 -13.27
CA ASP A 42 4.50 -19.16 -12.66
C ASP A 42 4.82 -19.29 -11.16
N LEU A 43 6.09 -19.05 -10.78
CA LEU A 43 6.51 -19.04 -9.38
C LEU A 43 5.80 -17.93 -8.60
N THR A 44 5.69 -16.74 -9.18
CA THR A 44 5.03 -15.60 -8.54
C THR A 44 3.54 -15.85 -8.34
N ILE A 45 2.86 -16.48 -9.31
CA ILE A 45 1.45 -16.90 -9.20
C ILE A 45 1.29 -17.97 -8.11
N ALA A 46 2.19 -18.97 -8.08
CA ALA A 46 2.19 -19.99 -7.05
C ALA A 46 2.36 -19.40 -5.65
N PHE A 47 3.26 -18.41 -5.50
CA PHE A 47 3.41 -17.66 -4.25
C PHE A 47 2.18 -16.84 -3.91
N GLU A 48 1.63 -16.07 -4.85
CA GLU A 48 0.44 -15.23 -4.65
C GLU A 48 -0.74 -16.03 -4.08
N ALA A 49 -0.98 -17.23 -4.61
CA ALA A 49 -2.02 -18.12 -4.13
C ALA A 49 -1.81 -18.53 -2.66
N ARG A 50 -0.56 -18.73 -2.22
CA ARG A 50 -0.21 -19.05 -0.83
C ARG A 50 -0.22 -17.81 0.06
N LYS A 51 0.20 -16.66 -0.46
CA LYS A 51 0.12 -15.36 0.20
C LYS A 51 -1.32 -15.03 0.60
N ARG A 52 -2.29 -15.21 -0.31
CA ARG A 52 -3.72 -15.01 0.00
C ARG A 52 -4.26 -15.99 1.04
N ALA A 53 -3.73 -17.21 1.09
CA ALA A 53 -4.14 -18.24 2.04
C ALA A 53 -3.47 -18.16 3.42
N ALA A 54 -2.51 -17.24 3.59
CA ALA A 54 -1.79 -17.03 4.85
C ALA A 54 -2.70 -16.38 5.90
N ALA A 55 -2.66 -16.91 7.12
CA ALA A 55 -3.48 -16.42 8.23
C ALA A 55 -2.73 -16.60 9.56
N PRO A 56 -2.92 -15.70 10.55
CA PRO A 56 -2.18 -15.75 11.82
C PRO A 56 -2.38 -17.04 12.62
N SER A 57 -3.58 -17.63 12.57
CA SER A 57 -3.96 -18.83 13.31
C SER A 57 -3.67 -20.14 12.57
N ARG A 58 -3.09 -20.07 11.36
CA ARG A 58 -2.79 -21.27 10.57
C ARG A 58 -1.59 -21.98 11.18
N ALA A 59 -1.78 -23.20 11.70
CA ALA A 59 -0.67 -24.05 12.14
C ALA A 59 -0.03 -24.84 11.00
N SER A 60 -0.75 -25.05 9.89
CA SER A 60 -0.28 -25.85 8.76
C SER A 60 0.73 -25.07 7.90
N PRO A 61 1.89 -25.67 7.53
CA PRO A 61 2.80 -25.09 6.57
C PRO A 61 2.14 -24.85 5.20
N LEU A 62 2.63 -23.84 4.46
CA LEU A 62 2.22 -23.56 3.09
C LEU A 62 3.26 -24.06 2.11
N ASN A 63 2.84 -24.91 1.16
CA ASN A 63 3.71 -25.43 0.12
C ASN A 63 3.62 -24.55 -1.14
N ILE A 64 4.75 -23.99 -1.58
CA ILE A 64 4.90 -23.23 -2.80
C ILE A 64 5.60 -24.11 -3.83
N SER A 65 4.95 -24.34 -4.97
CA SER A 65 5.54 -25.10 -6.06
C SER A 65 6.62 -24.28 -6.76
N LEU A 66 7.82 -24.88 -6.91
CA LEU A 66 8.83 -24.34 -7.80
C LEU A 66 8.61 -24.93 -9.20
N PRO A 67 8.53 -24.12 -10.25
CA PRO A 67 8.45 -24.62 -11.62
C PRO A 67 9.64 -25.53 -11.94
N PHE A 68 9.42 -26.59 -12.72
CA PHE A 68 10.50 -27.49 -13.13
C PHE A 68 11.67 -26.73 -13.79
N SER A 69 11.36 -25.70 -14.59
CA SER A 69 12.37 -24.83 -15.20
C SER A 69 13.24 -24.10 -14.17
N PHE A 70 12.73 -23.79 -12.97
CA PHE A 70 13.54 -23.19 -11.90
C PHE A 70 14.53 -24.21 -11.35
N ILE A 71 14.02 -25.41 -11.01
CA ILE A 71 14.81 -26.49 -10.40
C ILE A 71 15.93 -26.96 -11.34
N ASP A 72 15.59 -27.23 -12.61
CA ASP A 72 16.55 -27.67 -13.61
C ASP A 72 17.59 -26.59 -13.93
N PHE A 73 17.15 -25.32 -14.05
CA PHE A 73 18.05 -24.20 -14.31
C PHE A 73 19.02 -23.97 -13.14
N TYR A 74 18.54 -24.04 -11.89
CA TYR A 74 19.39 -23.94 -10.70
C TYR A 74 20.46 -25.03 -10.67
N ARG A 75 20.06 -26.28 -10.90
CA ARG A 75 20.99 -27.42 -10.96
C ARG A 75 22.08 -27.23 -12.03
N LYS A 76 21.70 -26.77 -13.23
CA LYS A 76 22.64 -26.50 -14.33
C LYS A 76 23.57 -25.32 -14.04
N HIS A 77 23.08 -24.30 -13.35
CA HIS A 77 23.83 -23.06 -13.12
C HIS A 77 24.76 -23.14 -11.89
N ARG A 78 24.37 -23.87 -10.84
CA ARG A 78 25.11 -23.97 -9.57
C ARG A 78 25.74 -25.32 -9.31
N GLY A 79 25.43 -26.35 -10.10
CA GLY A 79 25.92 -27.71 -9.90
C GLY A 79 25.40 -28.40 -8.63
N GLN A 80 24.37 -27.83 -7.96
CA GLN A 80 23.78 -28.39 -6.75
C GLN A 80 22.25 -28.35 -6.80
N ASN A 81 21.60 -29.19 -6.00
CA ASN A 81 20.14 -29.27 -5.94
C ASN A 81 19.55 -28.21 -4.99
N VAL A 82 18.25 -27.92 -5.17
CA VAL A 82 17.50 -26.96 -4.34
C VAL A 82 17.55 -27.33 -2.85
N GLU A 83 17.44 -28.61 -2.51
CA GLU A 83 17.53 -29.07 -1.11
C GLU A 83 18.89 -28.73 -0.49
N THR A 84 19.98 -28.87 -1.24
CA THR A 84 21.32 -28.51 -0.78
C THR A 84 21.45 -27.01 -0.56
N ALA A 85 20.85 -26.20 -1.42
CA ALA A 85 20.81 -24.74 -1.27
C ALA A 85 20.12 -24.32 0.03
N LEU A 86 18.93 -24.90 0.30
CA LEU A 86 18.16 -24.65 1.53
C LEU A 86 18.92 -25.05 2.79
N LYS A 87 19.64 -26.18 2.77
CA LYS A 87 20.47 -26.61 3.89
C LYS A 87 21.64 -25.65 4.13
N LYS A 88 22.24 -25.10 3.07
CA LYS A 88 23.36 -24.15 3.17
C LYS A 88 22.94 -22.75 3.61
N SER A 89 21.72 -22.33 3.30
CA SER A 89 21.25 -20.97 3.62
C SER A 89 20.88 -20.78 5.09
N ASN A 90 20.91 -21.83 5.94
CA ASN A 90 20.54 -21.78 7.36
C ASN A 90 19.12 -21.22 7.65
N VAL A 91 18.23 -21.30 6.66
CA VAL A 91 16.84 -20.84 6.78
C VAL A 91 15.99 -21.98 7.35
N ASN A 92 15.94 -22.11 8.67
CA ASN A 92 15.33 -23.27 9.35
C ASN A 92 13.81 -23.40 9.14
N PHE A 93 13.15 -22.32 8.78
CA PHE A 93 11.70 -22.22 8.62
C PHE A 93 11.22 -22.46 7.17
N VAL A 94 12.14 -22.68 6.22
CA VAL A 94 11.83 -23.12 4.85
C VAL A 94 12.46 -24.48 4.60
N LYS A 95 11.64 -25.47 4.26
CA LYS A 95 12.10 -26.85 4.01
C LYS A 95 11.78 -27.30 2.61
N TRP A 96 12.60 -28.19 2.07
CA TRP A 96 12.26 -28.92 0.85
C TRP A 96 11.30 -30.06 1.18
N SER A 97 10.17 -30.12 0.48
CA SER A 97 9.24 -31.25 0.62
C SER A 97 9.61 -32.39 -0.32
N SER A 98 9.25 -33.62 0.05
CA SER A 98 9.43 -34.82 -0.77
C SER A 98 8.74 -34.75 -2.14
N GLN A 99 7.74 -33.89 -2.28
CA GLN A 99 7.00 -33.63 -3.52
C GLN A 99 7.63 -32.53 -4.39
N GLY A 100 8.81 -32.01 -4.03
CA GLY A 100 9.51 -31.02 -4.83
C GLY A 100 8.98 -29.58 -4.68
N MET A 101 8.42 -29.25 -3.51
CA MET A 101 7.90 -27.92 -3.20
C MET A 101 8.64 -27.27 -2.03
N LEU A 102 8.69 -25.93 -2.01
CA LEU A 102 9.12 -25.14 -0.85
C LEU A 102 8.03 -25.17 0.21
N ARG A 103 8.31 -25.80 1.35
CA ARG A 103 7.42 -25.82 2.51
C ARG A 103 7.79 -24.66 3.43
N MET A 104 6.93 -23.66 3.47
CA MET A 104 7.04 -22.49 4.34
C MET A 104 6.33 -22.77 5.66
N SER A 105 7.01 -22.61 6.79
CA SER A 105 6.33 -22.62 8.09
C SER A 105 5.42 -21.38 8.23
N SER A 106 4.56 -21.40 9.25
CA SER A 106 3.69 -20.26 9.54
C SER A 106 4.49 -19.04 9.98
N GLU A 107 5.59 -19.24 10.70
CA GLU A 107 6.54 -18.21 11.10
C GLU A 107 7.22 -17.60 9.86
N ALA A 108 7.71 -18.45 8.95
CA ALA A 108 8.30 -18.01 7.68
C ALA A 108 7.33 -17.12 6.90
N MET A 109 6.08 -17.57 6.76
CA MET A 109 5.05 -16.81 6.07
C MET A 109 4.77 -15.50 6.81
N SER A 110 4.70 -15.51 8.14
CA SER A 110 4.49 -14.29 8.93
C SER A 110 5.61 -13.27 8.71
N GLU A 111 6.88 -13.70 8.73
CA GLU A 111 8.05 -12.84 8.53
C GLU A 111 8.01 -12.10 7.19
N LEU A 112 7.50 -12.73 6.12
CA LEU A 112 7.35 -12.06 4.82
C LEU A 112 6.38 -10.87 4.88
N PHE A 113 5.38 -10.91 5.77
CA PHE A 113 4.39 -9.84 5.91
C PHE A 113 4.85 -8.75 6.87
N GLN A 114 5.68 -9.07 7.86
CA GLN A 114 6.04 -8.16 8.95
C GLN A 114 6.57 -6.79 8.51
N PRO A 115 7.49 -6.67 7.53
CA PRO A 115 8.00 -5.36 7.11
C PRO A 115 6.89 -4.47 6.55
N THR A 116 5.99 -5.05 5.74
CA THR A 116 4.88 -4.33 5.11
C THR A 116 3.83 -3.94 6.15
N ILE A 117 3.41 -4.88 7.00
CA ILE A 117 2.42 -4.63 8.05
C ILE A 117 2.93 -3.58 9.03
N SER A 118 4.17 -3.69 9.50
CA SER A 118 4.75 -2.74 10.47
C SER A 118 4.75 -1.32 9.94
N HIS A 119 5.07 -1.11 8.66
CA HIS A 119 4.98 0.21 8.04
C HIS A 119 3.55 0.74 7.95
N ILE A 120 2.57 -0.11 7.63
CA ILE A 120 1.15 0.28 7.61
C ILE A 120 0.69 0.68 9.01
N ILE A 121 0.97 -0.14 10.03
CA ILE A 121 0.59 0.15 11.42
C ILE A 121 1.23 1.45 11.88
N LYS A 122 2.54 1.62 11.68
CA LYS A 122 3.23 2.88 12.02
C LYS A 122 2.61 4.08 11.33
N HIS A 123 2.30 3.97 10.04
CA HIS A 123 1.69 5.07 9.30
C HIS A 123 0.31 5.45 9.84
N ILE A 124 -0.53 4.46 10.18
CA ILE A 124 -1.84 4.71 10.78
C ILE A 124 -1.67 5.37 12.15
N ASP A 125 -0.77 4.86 12.99
CA ASP A 125 -0.48 5.43 14.32
C ASP A 125 -0.03 6.90 14.24
N ASP A 126 0.87 7.22 13.30
CA ASP A 126 1.32 8.59 13.04
C ASP A 126 0.18 9.50 12.55
N LEU A 127 -0.80 8.97 11.82
CA LEU A 127 -2.00 9.72 11.42
C LEU A 127 -2.95 9.98 12.58
N LEU A 128 -3.15 9.00 13.47
CA LEU A 128 -4.05 9.13 14.63
C LEU A 128 -3.56 10.16 15.65
N LYS A 129 -2.25 10.45 15.68
CA LYS A 129 -1.66 11.51 16.51
C LYS A 129 -1.92 12.93 15.98
N LYS A 130 -2.43 13.08 14.75
CA LYS A 130 -2.69 14.40 14.16
C LYS A 130 -3.99 14.99 14.71
N PRO A 131 -4.03 16.29 15.07
CA PRO A 131 -5.22 16.94 15.61
C PRO A 131 -6.47 16.77 14.73
N GLU A 132 -6.30 16.73 13.41
CA GLU A 132 -7.40 16.61 12.44
C GLU A 132 -8.04 15.21 12.40
N VAL A 133 -7.37 14.19 12.94
CA VAL A 133 -7.81 12.78 12.95
C VAL A 133 -8.04 12.30 14.38
N GLN A 134 -7.90 13.18 15.38
CA GLN A 134 -8.15 12.85 16.76
C GLN A 134 -9.65 12.55 16.99
N GLY A 135 -9.93 11.50 17.76
CA GLY A 135 -11.30 11.14 18.14
C GLY A 135 -12.12 10.44 17.05
N ILE A 136 -11.49 9.87 16.03
CA ILE A 136 -12.21 9.03 15.06
C ILE A 136 -12.88 7.84 15.74
N LYS A 137 -14.09 7.51 15.28
CA LYS A 137 -14.87 6.37 15.80
C LYS A 137 -14.69 5.09 14.99
N PHE A 138 -14.40 5.25 13.70
CA PHE A 138 -14.37 4.15 12.74
C PHE A 138 -13.09 4.20 11.90
N LEU A 139 -12.50 3.03 11.68
CA LEU A 139 -11.41 2.82 10.74
C LEU A 139 -11.87 1.80 9.70
N PHE A 140 -12.01 2.22 8.45
CA PHE A 140 -12.41 1.34 7.36
C PHE A 140 -11.18 0.76 6.68
N LEU A 141 -11.03 -0.57 6.73
CA LEU A 141 -9.94 -1.28 6.07
C LEU A 141 -10.45 -1.83 4.73
N VAL A 142 -10.02 -1.23 3.63
CA VAL A 142 -10.52 -1.48 2.26
C VAL A 142 -9.39 -1.67 1.24
N GLY A 143 -9.73 -2.21 0.07
CA GLY A 143 -8.79 -2.47 -1.03
C GLY A 143 -8.29 -3.92 -1.09
N GLY A 144 -7.59 -4.29 -2.16
CA GLY A 144 -7.22 -5.70 -2.39
C GLY A 144 -6.36 -6.32 -1.29
N PHE A 145 -5.39 -5.58 -0.73
CA PHE A 145 -4.55 -6.13 0.35
C PHE A 145 -5.29 -6.27 1.68
N ALA A 146 -6.38 -5.53 1.87
CA ALA A 146 -7.22 -5.64 3.06
C ALA A 146 -7.99 -6.97 3.14
N GLU A 147 -7.98 -7.80 2.09
CA GLU A 147 -8.45 -9.20 2.15
C GLU A 147 -7.50 -10.11 2.94
N SER A 148 -6.25 -9.68 3.18
CA SER A 148 -5.27 -10.45 3.92
C SER A 148 -5.66 -10.60 5.39
N ALA A 149 -5.89 -11.83 5.85
CA ALA A 149 -6.15 -12.13 7.26
C ALA A 149 -4.98 -11.68 8.17
N MET A 150 -3.75 -11.73 7.67
CA MET A 150 -2.56 -11.23 8.38
C MET A 150 -2.67 -9.73 8.66
N LEU A 151 -3.06 -8.94 7.64
CA LEU A 151 -3.20 -7.49 7.77
C LEU A 151 -4.40 -7.13 8.65
N GLN A 152 -5.55 -7.77 8.43
CA GLN A 152 -6.76 -7.54 9.22
C GLN A 152 -6.49 -7.77 10.71
N HIS A 153 -5.86 -8.88 11.06
CA HIS A 153 -5.52 -9.20 12.44
C HIS A 153 -4.57 -8.16 13.05
N ALA A 154 -3.52 -7.76 12.33
CA ALA A 154 -2.56 -6.77 12.83
C ALA A 154 -3.20 -5.39 13.06
N VAL A 155 -4.05 -4.93 12.14
CA VAL A 155 -4.77 -3.65 12.27
C VAL A 155 -5.78 -3.70 13.42
N GLN A 156 -6.51 -4.80 13.57
CA GLN A 156 -7.43 -5.00 14.68
C GLN A 156 -6.70 -5.04 16.03
N ALA A 157 -5.58 -5.75 16.11
CA ALA A 157 -4.78 -5.83 17.33
C ALA A 157 -4.20 -4.46 17.73
N ALA A 158 -3.73 -3.68 16.74
CA ALA A 158 -3.14 -2.37 17.00
C ALA A 158 -4.17 -1.28 17.36
N PHE A 159 -5.33 -1.27 16.71
CA PHE A 159 -6.26 -0.12 16.77
C PHE A 159 -7.67 -0.45 17.23
N GLY A 160 -7.99 -1.72 17.48
CA GLY A 160 -9.34 -2.16 17.88
C GLY A 160 -9.80 -1.62 19.24
N LEU A 161 -8.86 -1.24 20.11
CA LEU A 161 -9.16 -0.55 21.37
C LEU A 161 -9.40 0.96 21.19
N THR A 162 -8.77 1.56 20.18
CA THR A 162 -8.82 3.00 19.92
C THR A 162 -10.05 3.38 19.09
N CYS A 163 -10.42 2.54 18.12
CA CYS A 163 -11.55 2.80 17.23
C CYS A 163 -12.14 1.49 16.71
N ARG A 164 -13.38 1.55 16.20
CA ARG A 164 -14.02 0.38 15.59
C ARG A 164 -13.44 0.15 14.19
N VAL A 165 -12.64 -0.90 14.04
CA VAL A 165 -12.14 -1.36 12.75
C VAL A 165 -13.27 -2.07 11.99
N ILE A 166 -13.63 -1.54 10.82
CA ILE A 166 -14.67 -2.07 9.93
C ILE A 166 -13.99 -2.63 8.69
N ILE A 167 -14.23 -3.91 8.43
CA ILE A 167 -13.79 -4.62 7.23
C ILE A 167 -15.07 -5.00 6.46
N PRO A 168 -15.39 -4.31 5.35
CA PRO A 168 -16.60 -4.58 4.58
C PRO A 168 -16.62 -5.97 3.94
N GLN A 169 -17.79 -6.47 3.57
CA GLN A 169 -17.88 -7.65 2.70
C GLN A 169 -17.37 -7.30 1.29
N ASP A 170 -16.68 -8.25 0.64
CA ASP A 170 -15.99 -8.04 -0.64
C ASP A 170 -15.06 -6.83 -0.61
N VAL A 171 -14.08 -6.87 0.30
CA VAL A 171 -13.17 -5.77 0.60
C VAL A 171 -12.47 -5.22 -0.67
N GLY A 172 -12.04 -6.11 -1.58
CA GLY A 172 -11.44 -5.73 -2.85
C GLY A 172 -12.39 -4.99 -3.80
N LEU A 173 -13.70 -5.19 -3.70
CA LEU A 173 -14.73 -4.56 -4.55
C LEU A 173 -15.38 -3.35 -3.89
N THR A 174 -15.10 -3.06 -2.61
CA THR A 174 -15.82 -2.05 -1.83
C THR A 174 -15.79 -0.67 -2.50
N ILE A 175 -14.63 -0.25 -3.01
CA ILE A 175 -14.48 1.05 -3.68
C ILE A 175 -15.31 1.10 -4.97
N LEU A 176 -15.28 0.04 -5.77
CA LEU A 176 -16.06 -0.06 -7.01
C LEU A 176 -17.56 -0.04 -6.72
N LYS A 177 -18.02 -0.81 -5.74
CA LYS A 177 -19.42 -0.82 -5.31
C LYS A 177 -19.88 0.58 -4.89
N GLY A 178 -19.07 1.30 -4.11
CA GLY A 178 -19.35 2.68 -3.72
C GLY A 178 -19.44 3.62 -4.93
N ALA A 179 -18.55 3.47 -5.92
CA ALA A 179 -18.58 4.26 -7.15
C ALA A 179 -19.84 3.99 -7.99
N VAL A 180 -20.27 2.73 -8.11
CA VAL A 180 -21.50 2.36 -8.82
C VAL A 180 -22.73 2.93 -8.11
N LEU A 181 -22.82 2.79 -6.79
CA LEU A 181 -23.91 3.37 -6.00
C LEU A 181 -23.99 4.89 -6.17
N PHE A 182 -22.84 5.57 -6.13
CA PHE A 182 -22.78 7.01 -6.39
C PHE A 182 -23.18 7.37 -7.82
N GLY A 183 -22.85 6.54 -8.82
CA GLY A 183 -23.28 6.74 -10.20
C GLY A 183 -24.79 6.57 -10.41
N LEU A 184 -25.42 5.67 -9.65
CA LEU A 184 -26.87 5.44 -9.67
C LEU A 184 -27.64 6.58 -8.99
N ASP A 185 -27.14 7.06 -7.85
CA ASP A 185 -27.71 8.20 -7.13
C ASP A 185 -26.61 9.16 -6.66
N PRO A 186 -26.30 10.20 -7.45
CA PRO A 186 -25.33 11.21 -7.06
C PRO A 186 -25.77 12.05 -5.84
N THR A 187 -27.06 12.07 -5.50
CA THR A 187 -27.61 12.90 -4.41
C THR A 187 -27.21 12.37 -3.02
N ILE A 188 -26.72 11.14 -2.94
CA ILE A 188 -26.19 10.54 -1.71
C ILE A 188 -25.02 11.36 -1.13
N VAL A 189 -24.25 12.04 -1.97
CA VAL A 189 -23.19 12.97 -1.54
C VAL A 189 -23.78 14.38 -1.48
N ARG A 190 -24.33 14.73 -0.32
CA ARG A 190 -25.02 16.01 -0.10
C ARG A 190 -24.10 17.23 -0.07
N VAL A 191 -22.83 17.03 0.28
CA VAL A 191 -21.86 18.12 0.46
C VAL A 191 -20.51 17.66 -0.07
N ARG A 192 -19.87 18.52 -0.87
CA ARG A 192 -18.47 18.39 -1.27
C ARG A 192 -17.70 19.59 -0.80
N ARG A 193 -16.48 19.36 -0.32
CA ARG A 193 -15.59 20.43 0.15
C ARG A 193 -14.46 20.64 -0.84
N SER A 194 -14.19 21.89 -1.17
CA SER A 194 -13.10 22.22 -2.10
C SER A 194 -11.75 21.80 -1.50
N PRO A 195 -10.92 21.03 -2.23
CA PRO A 195 -9.60 20.62 -1.74
C PRO A 195 -8.58 21.76 -1.74
N LEU A 196 -8.86 22.82 -2.50
CA LEU A 196 -7.98 23.98 -2.69
C LEU A 196 -8.80 25.28 -2.67
N THR A 197 -8.12 26.39 -2.47
CA THR A 197 -8.72 27.71 -2.68
C THR A 197 -8.59 28.05 -4.17
N TYR A 198 -9.71 28.35 -4.82
CA TYR A 198 -9.76 28.79 -6.21
C TYR A 198 -10.13 30.27 -6.27
N GLY A 199 -9.49 30.99 -7.17
CA GLY A 199 -9.63 32.42 -7.33
C GLY A 199 -8.85 32.92 -8.52
N VAL A 200 -8.91 34.23 -8.75
CA VAL A 200 -8.21 34.91 -9.84
C VAL A 200 -7.42 36.10 -9.32
N GLY A 201 -6.35 36.45 -10.02
CA GLY A 201 -5.64 37.71 -9.78
C GLY A 201 -6.44 38.88 -10.34
N VAL A 202 -6.77 39.85 -9.50
CA VAL A 202 -7.49 41.06 -9.90
C VAL A 202 -6.74 42.33 -9.54
N LEU A 203 -7.08 43.39 -10.25
CA LEU A 203 -6.71 44.75 -9.91
C LEU A 203 -7.85 45.37 -9.08
N ASN A 204 -7.57 45.82 -7.86
CA ASN A 204 -8.57 46.49 -7.03
C ASN A 204 -7.99 47.75 -6.38
N LYS A 205 -8.83 48.58 -5.73
CA LYS A 205 -8.37 49.78 -5.02
C LYS A 205 -7.35 49.41 -3.94
N PHE A 206 -6.28 50.19 -3.86
CA PHE A 206 -5.27 50.03 -2.82
C PHE A 206 -5.84 50.44 -1.46
N VAL A 207 -5.64 49.61 -0.43
CA VAL A 207 -6.05 49.90 0.95
C VAL A 207 -4.80 49.91 1.81
N GLU A 208 -4.47 51.09 2.34
CA GLU A 208 -3.30 51.29 3.22
C GLU A 208 -3.42 50.39 4.46
N GLY A 209 -2.31 49.77 4.87
CA GLY A 209 -2.26 48.85 6.02
C GLY A 209 -2.78 47.43 5.75
N LYS A 210 -3.53 47.20 4.67
CA LYS A 210 -3.99 45.86 4.25
C LYS A 210 -3.17 45.30 3.08
N HIS A 211 -2.91 46.13 2.08
CA HIS A 211 -2.21 45.71 0.86
C HIS A 211 -0.71 46.01 0.95
N PRO A 212 0.18 45.10 0.49
CA PRO A 212 1.61 45.35 0.43
C PRO A 212 1.93 46.56 -0.45
N ARG A 213 2.74 47.51 0.04
CA ARG A 213 3.11 48.71 -0.72
C ARG A 213 3.83 48.41 -2.03
N GLU A 214 4.55 47.30 -2.11
CA GLU A 214 5.20 46.81 -3.34
C GLU A 214 4.21 46.49 -4.48
N LYS A 215 2.94 46.24 -4.17
CA LYS A 215 1.88 46.01 -5.16
C LYS A 215 1.08 47.27 -5.51
N LEU A 216 1.45 48.43 -4.96
CA LEU A 216 0.82 49.72 -5.25
C LEU A 216 1.12 50.16 -6.68
N LEU A 217 0.07 50.44 -7.44
CA LEU A 217 0.13 51.06 -8.76
C LEU A 217 -0.68 52.36 -8.74
N VAL A 218 -0.02 53.49 -8.98
CA VAL A 218 -0.70 54.78 -9.12
C VAL A 218 -0.98 55.03 -10.60
N LYS A 219 -2.26 55.14 -10.97
CA LYS A 219 -2.69 55.45 -12.34
C LYS A 219 -3.82 56.48 -12.30
N GLU A 220 -3.66 57.57 -13.05
CA GLU A 220 -4.65 58.66 -13.16
C GLU A 220 -5.06 59.23 -11.79
N GLY A 221 -4.09 59.41 -10.88
CA GLY A 221 -4.33 59.92 -9.53
C GLY A 221 -5.05 58.95 -8.58
N LYS A 222 -5.32 57.70 -9.00
CA LYS A 222 -5.92 56.65 -8.18
C LYS A 222 -4.89 55.59 -7.83
N ASN A 223 -4.98 55.10 -6.59
CA ASN A 223 -4.12 54.04 -6.06
C ASN A 223 -4.80 52.68 -6.24
N TRP A 224 -4.14 51.80 -6.99
CA TRP A 224 -4.56 50.44 -7.26
C TRP A 224 -3.58 49.45 -6.63
N CYS A 225 -4.04 48.23 -6.38
CA CYS A 225 -3.22 47.12 -5.95
C CYS A 225 -3.31 46.04 -7.02
N THR A 226 -2.17 45.69 -7.61
CA THR A 226 -2.06 44.62 -8.60
C THR A 226 -2.05 43.26 -7.92
N ASP A 227 -2.44 42.21 -8.65
CA ASP A 227 -2.29 40.81 -8.21
C ASP A 227 -2.88 40.53 -6.82
N ILE A 228 -4.11 41.00 -6.60
CA ILE A 228 -4.92 40.58 -5.46
C ILE A 228 -5.54 39.24 -5.81
N PHE A 229 -5.32 38.22 -4.96
CA PHE A 229 -5.99 36.95 -5.13
C PHE A 229 -7.43 37.01 -4.61
N GLU A 230 -8.37 37.24 -5.53
CA GLU A 230 -9.81 37.23 -5.25
C GLU A 230 -10.33 35.79 -5.27
N LYS A 231 -10.80 35.31 -4.12
CA LYS A 231 -11.20 33.93 -3.92
C LYS A 231 -12.66 33.74 -4.36
N PHE A 232 -12.90 32.81 -5.28
CA PHE A 232 -14.25 32.31 -5.57
C PHE A 232 -14.68 31.24 -4.58
N VAL A 233 -13.73 30.40 -4.19
CA VAL A 233 -13.97 29.31 -3.26
C VAL A 233 -12.75 29.09 -2.38
N SER A 234 -12.97 28.89 -1.10
CA SER A 234 -11.90 28.60 -0.14
C SER A 234 -11.72 27.10 0.05
N VAL A 235 -10.51 26.69 0.42
CA VAL A 235 -10.27 25.33 0.89
C VAL A 235 -11.28 24.98 2.00
N TYR A 236 -11.83 23.77 1.94
CA TYR A 236 -12.89 23.25 2.81
C TYR A 236 -14.27 23.93 2.70
N GLN A 237 -14.45 24.94 1.85
CA GLN A 237 -15.77 25.50 1.56
C GLN A 237 -16.65 24.46 0.85
N SER A 238 -17.95 24.41 1.20
CA SER A 238 -18.93 23.59 0.50
C SER A 238 -19.15 24.10 -0.93
N VAL A 239 -19.11 23.23 -1.92
CA VAL A 239 -19.20 23.58 -3.36
C VAL A 239 -20.27 22.82 -4.14
N ALA A 240 -21.08 22.05 -3.43
CA ALA A 240 -22.27 21.36 -3.91
C ALA A 240 -23.27 21.31 -2.75
#